data_AF-A0A848M0P9-F1
#
_entry.id   AF-A0A848M0P9-F1
#
_cell.length_a   1.000
_cell.length_b   1.000
_cell.length_c   1.000
_cell.angle_alpha   90.00
_cell.angle_beta   90.00
_cell.angle_gamma   90.00
#
_symmetry.space_group_name_H-M   'P 1'
#
loop_
_entity.id
_entity.type
_entity.pdbx_description
1 polymer ?
#
loop_
_entity_poly.entity_id
_entity_poly.type
_entity_poly.pdbx_seq_one_letter_code
_entity_poly.pdbx_strand_id
1 'polypeptide(L)'
;RPFDLERGPLLRTALVKVSEQEHVLVLVMHHIVSDGWSMGILVKEVVGLYEAYAQGREAVLPELPVQYADYAVWQRDWLKGEVLEAQLEYWRQQLKGAPRALELPTDKPRPAVQTFRGDTRGFQWRKGLWEGVKGLAQREGATPFMVLLAAWQTVLSKYSGQDDVCVGSAIANRTRAETEGLIGFFVNTLVLRAKLDGNPTFRQLVAQAREVTLGAYAHQEVPFERLVEELQPERDMSRGPLFQVMFVLQNAPGGAVKLP
;
A
#
# COMPACT_ATOMS: atom_id res chain seq x y z
N ARG A 1 15.98 -2.10 -16.73
CA ARG A 1 16.79 -3.32 -16.47
C ARG A 1 16.29 -3.95 -15.17
N PRO A 2 15.90 -5.24 -15.14
CA PRO A 2 15.50 -5.91 -13.90
C PRO A 2 16.67 -6.02 -12.92
N PHE A 3 16.37 -6.26 -11.65
CA PHE A 3 17.37 -6.54 -10.61
C PHE A 3 17.63 -8.05 -10.53
N ASP A 4 18.85 -8.42 -10.18
CA ASP A 4 19.19 -9.78 -9.75
C ASP A 4 19.11 -9.78 -8.22
N LEU A 5 18.10 -10.48 -7.70
CA LEU A 5 17.79 -10.48 -6.26
C LEU A 5 18.79 -11.28 -5.44
N GLU A 6 19.56 -12.17 -6.05
CA GLU A 6 20.54 -13.01 -5.36
C GLU A 6 21.89 -12.30 -5.17
N ARG A 7 22.24 -11.37 -6.06
CA ARG A 7 23.61 -10.81 -6.13
C ARG A 7 23.71 -9.36 -5.64
N GLY A 8 22.63 -8.59 -5.70
CA GLY A 8 22.67 -7.16 -5.36
C GLY A 8 23.69 -6.33 -6.18
N PRO A 9 23.90 -5.04 -5.85
CA PRO A 9 23.07 -4.23 -4.97
C PRO A 9 21.65 -4.02 -5.55
N LEU A 10 20.67 -3.87 -4.67
CA LEU A 10 19.25 -3.66 -5.02
C LEU A 10 18.86 -2.18 -5.09
N LEU A 11 19.86 -1.31 -5.12
CA LEU A 11 19.77 0.11 -5.39
C LEU A 11 20.63 0.43 -6.63
N ARG A 12 20.11 1.27 -7.52
CA ARG A 12 20.84 1.84 -8.65
C ARG A 12 20.64 3.33 -8.67
N THR A 13 21.70 4.05 -9.03
CA THR A 13 21.69 5.50 -9.14
C THR A 13 22.23 5.91 -10.51
N ALA A 14 21.73 7.02 -11.05
CA ALA A 14 22.28 7.65 -12.24
C ALA A 14 22.15 9.16 -12.10
N LEU A 15 23.24 9.89 -12.29
CA LEU A 15 23.22 11.35 -12.38
C LEU A 15 23.26 11.76 -13.84
N VAL A 16 22.19 12.38 -14.31
CA VAL A 16 22.07 12.90 -15.67
C VAL A 16 22.38 14.37 -15.64
N LYS A 17 23.46 14.77 -16.32
CA LYS A 17 23.78 16.18 -16.53
C LYS A 17 22.92 16.72 -17.68
N VAL A 18 22.01 17.64 -17.37
CA VAL A 18 21.15 18.31 -18.36
C VAL A 18 21.85 19.56 -18.89
N SER A 19 22.47 20.33 -18.00
CA SER A 19 23.30 21.49 -18.32
C SER A 19 24.43 21.65 -17.29
N GLU A 20 25.16 22.77 -17.31
CA GLU A 20 26.18 23.05 -16.29
C GLU A 20 25.59 23.17 -14.88
N GLN A 21 24.39 23.74 -14.75
CA GLN A 21 23.74 24.03 -13.47
C GLN A 21 22.52 23.14 -13.19
N GLU A 22 22.17 22.25 -14.11
CA GLU A 22 20.99 21.38 -14.00
C GLU A 22 21.39 19.91 -14.13
N HIS A 23 21.05 19.15 -13.10
CA HIS A 23 21.29 17.72 -13.03
C HIS A 23 20.04 17.00 -12.51
N VAL A 24 19.82 15.78 -12.98
CA VAL A 24 18.75 14.90 -12.51
C VAL A 24 19.36 13.65 -11.89
N LEU A 25 19.16 13.45 -10.58
CA LEU A 25 19.52 12.22 -9.90
C LEU A 25 18.35 11.23 -9.98
N VAL A 26 18.57 10.11 -10.66
CA VAL A 26 17.64 8.99 -10.72
C VAL A 26 18.05 7.96 -9.68
N LEU A 27 17.14 7.63 -8.77
CA LEU A 27 17.30 6.60 -7.74
C LEU A 27 16.26 5.50 -8.00
N VAL A 28 16.72 4.26 -8.11
CA VAL A 28 15.84 3.08 -8.28
C VAL A 28 16.22 2.03 -7.27
N MET A 29 15.29 1.69 -6.38
CA MET A 29 15.46 0.65 -5.37
C MET A 29 14.42 -0.46 -5.59
N HIS A 30 14.82 -1.73 -5.47
CA HIS A 30 13.89 -2.84 -5.61
C HIS A 30 12.94 -2.91 -4.40
N HIS A 31 11.64 -3.09 -4.64
CA HIS A 31 10.61 -3.05 -3.59
C HIS A 31 10.77 -4.15 -2.51
N ILE A 32 11.60 -5.17 -2.74
CA ILE A 32 11.93 -6.20 -1.73
C ILE A 32 12.78 -5.67 -0.57
N VAL A 33 13.51 -4.57 -0.76
CA VAL A 33 14.36 -3.93 0.27
C VAL A 33 13.83 -2.55 0.68
N SER A 34 12.69 -2.13 0.15
CA SER A 34 12.20 -0.76 0.34
C SER A 34 10.71 -0.63 0.10
N ASP A 35 10.10 0.36 0.73
CA ASP A 35 8.75 0.82 0.46
C ASP A 35 8.69 2.35 0.21
N GLY A 36 7.49 2.89 0.00
CA GLY A 36 7.30 4.33 -0.21
C GLY A 36 7.80 5.19 0.95
N TRP A 37 7.71 4.68 2.20
CA TRP A 37 8.21 5.37 3.39
C TRP A 37 9.76 5.39 3.39
N SER A 38 10.37 4.26 3.04
CA SER A 38 11.82 4.10 2.91
C SER A 38 12.43 5.08 1.91
N MET A 39 11.74 5.37 0.81
CA MET A 39 12.18 6.39 -0.15
C MET A 39 12.22 7.79 0.47
N GLY A 40 11.28 8.13 1.34
CA GLY A 40 11.29 9.40 2.08
C GLY A 40 12.46 9.51 3.04
N ILE A 41 12.78 8.42 3.76
CA ILE A 41 13.97 8.34 4.63
C ILE A 41 15.24 8.53 3.82
N LEU A 42 15.41 7.73 2.76
CA LEU A 42 16.60 7.79 1.90
C LEU A 42 16.83 9.19 1.35
N VAL A 43 15.79 9.83 0.82
CA VAL A 43 15.89 11.18 0.27
C VAL A 43 16.27 12.19 1.35
N LYS A 44 15.63 12.14 2.52
CA LYS A 44 15.93 13.03 3.65
C LYS A 44 17.39 12.90 4.11
N GLU A 45 17.87 11.69 4.25
CA GLU A 45 19.24 11.41 4.71
C GLU A 45 20.29 11.82 3.67
N VAL A 46 20.05 11.51 2.38
CA VAL A 46 20.93 11.95 1.29
C VAL A 46 21.03 13.47 1.22
N VAL A 47 19.92 14.19 1.38
CA VAL A 47 19.91 15.65 1.39
C VAL A 47 20.73 16.20 2.56
N GLY A 48 20.51 15.68 3.78
CA GLY A 48 21.23 16.14 4.96
C GLY A 48 22.75 15.88 4.88
N LEU A 49 23.14 14.72 4.35
CA LEU A 49 24.55 14.38 4.10
C LEU A 49 25.15 15.28 3.01
N TYR A 50 24.43 15.49 1.91
CA TYR A 50 24.88 16.35 0.81
C TYR A 50 25.10 17.78 1.28
N GLU A 51 24.17 18.36 2.03
CA GLU A 51 24.29 19.71 2.60
C GLU A 51 25.52 19.88 3.48
N ALA A 52 25.81 18.89 4.34
CA ALA A 52 26.99 18.93 5.20
C ALA A 52 28.27 18.85 4.38
N TYR A 53 28.38 17.88 3.47
CA TYR A 53 29.57 17.69 2.65
C TYR A 53 29.81 18.86 1.68
N ALA A 54 28.76 19.46 1.12
CA ALA A 54 28.87 20.65 0.27
C ALA A 54 29.45 21.86 1.03
N GLN A 55 29.28 21.90 2.36
CA GLN A 55 29.82 22.94 3.23
C GLN A 55 31.16 22.55 3.90
N GLY A 56 31.75 21.41 3.51
CA GLY A 56 32.98 20.90 4.12
C GLY A 56 32.81 20.44 5.58
N ARG A 57 31.57 20.14 6.01
CA ARG A 57 31.26 19.58 7.34
C ARG A 57 31.14 18.07 7.24
N GLU A 58 31.58 17.37 8.28
CA GLU A 58 31.21 15.97 8.46
C GLU A 58 29.75 15.86 8.91
N ALA A 59 29.08 14.80 8.49
CA ALA A 59 27.76 14.42 8.97
C ALA A 59 27.70 12.91 9.19
N VAL A 60 27.16 12.53 10.34
CA VAL A 60 26.96 11.14 10.73
C VAL A 60 25.48 10.95 10.99
N LEU A 61 24.87 9.95 10.35
CA LEU A 61 23.50 9.57 10.62
C LEU A 61 23.41 8.89 11.99
N PRO A 62 22.33 9.11 12.75
CA PRO A 62 22.11 8.38 13.99
C PRO A 62 22.15 6.86 13.75
N GLU A 63 22.73 6.12 14.70
CA GLU A 63 22.70 4.66 14.65
C GLU A 63 21.25 4.16 14.77
N LEU A 64 20.91 3.19 13.93
CA LEU A 64 19.58 2.58 13.94
C LEU A 64 19.47 1.61 15.12
N PRO A 65 18.42 1.69 15.95
CA PRO A 65 18.29 0.83 17.14
C PRO A 65 18.05 -0.65 16.78
N VAL A 66 17.54 -0.92 15.57
CA VAL A 66 17.34 -2.26 15.01
C VAL A 66 17.59 -2.23 13.51
N GLN A 67 17.86 -3.39 12.90
CA GLN A 67 17.96 -3.57 11.45
C GLN A 67 16.71 -4.26 10.90
N TYR A 68 16.47 -4.16 9.59
CA TYR A 68 15.35 -4.86 8.95
C TYR A 68 15.42 -6.39 9.15
N ALA A 69 16.62 -6.95 9.25
CA ALA A 69 16.80 -8.37 9.57
C ALA A 69 16.24 -8.73 10.95
N ASP A 70 16.42 -7.86 11.95
CA ASP A 70 15.87 -8.06 13.30
C ASP A 70 14.34 -8.03 13.27
N TYR A 71 13.75 -7.10 12.50
CA TYR A 71 12.31 -7.05 12.27
C TYR A 71 11.79 -8.35 11.62
N ALA A 72 12.46 -8.85 10.58
CA ALA A 72 12.05 -10.07 9.88
C ALA A 72 12.10 -11.31 10.79
N VAL A 73 13.15 -11.43 11.63
CA VAL A 73 13.25 -12.51 12.62
C VAL A 73 12.15 -12.37 13.67
N TRP A 74 11.96 -11.16 14.21
CA TRP A 74 10.91 -10.88 15.20
C TRP A 74 9.51 -11.22 14.67
N GLN A 75 9.16 -10.78 13.46
CA GLN A 75 7.84 -11.04 12.87
C GLN A 75 7.59 -12.54 12.74
N ARG A 76 8.57 -13.29 12.22
CA ARG A 76 8.48 -14.76 12.08
C ARG A 76 8.31 -15.46 13.43
N ASP A 77 9.01 -14.99 14.45
CA ASP A 77 8.98 -15.63 15.77
C ASP A 77 7.73 -15.28 16.58
N TRP A 78 7.19 -14.08 16.41
CA TRP A 78 5.99 -13.61 17.09
C TRP A 78 4.70 -14.10 16.42
N LEU A 79 4.64 -14.07 15.08
CA LEU A 79 3.46 -14.44 14.30
C LEU A 79 3.38 -15.96 14.07
N LYS A 80 3.20 -16.72 15.15
CA LYS A 80 3.05 -18.19 15.12
C LYS A 80 2.08 -18.68 16.18
N GLY A 81 1.68 -19.96 16.07
CA GLY A 81 0.78 -20.59 17.03
C GLY A 81 -0.54 -19.84 17.19
N GLU A 82 -0.97 -19.63 18.42
CA GLU A 82 -2.26 -18.99 18.74
C GLU A 82 -2.40 -17.57 18.19
N VAL A 83 -1.31 -16.80 18.13
CA VAL A 83 -1.32 -15.42 17.58
C VAL A 83 -1.67 -15.45 16.11
N LEU A 84 -1.02 -16.34 15.34
CA LEU A 84 -1.29 -16.49 13.92
C LEU A 84 -2.73 -16.99 13.69
N GLU A 85 -3.18 -18.00 14.43
CA GLU A 85 -4.55 -18.53 14.25
C GLU A 85 -5.62 -17.50 14.60
N ALA A 86 -5.45 -16.71 15.67
CA ALA A 86 -6.39 -15.65 16.00
C ALA A 86 -6.51 -14.61 14.87
N GLN A 87 -5.37 -14.26 14.26
CA GLN A 87 -5.35 -13.34 13.12
C GLN A 87 -5.99 -13.95 11.87
N LEU A 88 -5.69 -15.21 11.56
CA LEU A 88 -6.25 -15.92 10.41
C LEU A 88 -7.75 -16.15 10.54
N GLU A 89 -8.26 -16.41 11.75
CA GLU A 89 -9.68 -16.65 11.97
C GLU A 89 -10.52 -15.44 11.58
N TYR A 90 -10.08 -14.22 11.92
CA TYR A 90 -10.71 -12.99 11.45
C TYR A 90 -10.78 -12.97 9.91
N TRP A 91 -9.66 -13.22 9.23
CA TRP A 91 -9.61 -13.16 7.77
C TRP A 91 -10.44 -14.26 7.09
N ARG A 92 -10.44 -15.48 7.64
CA ARG A 92 -11.31 -16.58 7.17
C ARG A 92 -12.77 -16.18 7.26
N GLN A 93 -13.19 -15.53 8.35
CA GLN A 93 -14.57 -15.05 8.50
C GLN A 93 -14.89 -13.90 7.53
N GLN A 94 -14.02 -12.89 7.43
CA GLN A 94 -14.24 -11.73 6.54
C GLN A 94 -14.29 -12.12 5.06
N LEU A 95 -13.42 -13.02 4.64
CA LEU A 95 -13.28 -13.43 3.23
C LEU A 95 -14.07 -14.69 2.89
N LYS A 96 -14.88 -15.21 3.82
CA LYS A 96 -15.73 -16.38 3.58
C LYS A 96 -16.70 -16.12 2.43
N GLY A 97 -16.57 -16.92 1.37
CA GLY A 97 -17.41 -16.79 0.18
C GLY A 97 -17.21 -15.46 -0.55
N ALA A 98 -16.05 -14.80 -0.39
CA ALA A 98 -15.68 -13.65 -1.21
C ALA A 98 -15.70 -14.03 -2.70
N PRO A 99 -16.05 -13.09 -3.59
CA PRO A 99 -16.01 -13.33 -5.01
C PRO A 99 -14.59 -13.72 -5.43
N ARG A 100 -14.48 -14.71 -6.32
CA ARG A 100 -13.18 -15.16 -6.84
C ARG A 100 -12.44 -14.04 -7.56
N ALA A 101 -13.18 -13.22 -8.29
CA ALA A 101 -12.65 -12.05 -8.95
C ALA A 101 -13.71 -10.97 -9.18
N LEU A 102 -13.22 -9.77 -9.44
CA LEU A 102 -13.98 -8.63 -9.91
C LEU A 102 -14.08 -8.70 -11.45
N GLU A 103 -15.30 -8.83 -11.96
CA GLU A 103 -15.64 -8.89 -13.38
C GLU A 103 -16.04 -7.52 -13.89
N LEU A 104 -15.05 -6.70 -14.25
CA LEU A 104 -15.28 -5.43 -14.92
C LEU A 104 -15.43 -5.63 -16.44
N PRO A 105 -16.26 -4.82 -17.12
CA PRO A 105 -16.25 -4.78 -18.58
C PRO A 105 -14.87 -4.34 -19.07
N THR A 106 -14.26 -5.12 -19.96
CA THR A 106 -12.93 -4.87 -20.52
C THR A 106 -12.98 -4.63 -22.01
N ASP A 107 -12.19 -3.69 -22.51
CA ASP A 107 -12.10 -3.39 -23.95
C ASP A 107 -11.45 -4.53 -24.79
N LYS A 108 -10.73 -5.45 -24.14
CA LYS A 108 -10.01 -6.56 -24.77
C LYS A 108 -10.12 -7.83 -23.94
N PRO A 109 -10.02 -9.03 -24.55
CA PRO A 109 -9.97 -10.29 -23.81
C PRO A 109 -8.81 -10.30 -22.81
N ARG A 110 -9.06 -10.89 -21.64
CA ARG A 110 -8.04 -11.09 -20.61
C ARG A 110 -6.99 -12.12 -21.10
N PRO A 111 -5.68 -11.81 -21.05
CA PRO A 111 -4.64 -12.79 -21.40
C PRO A 111 -4.57 -13.89 -20.34
N ALA A 112 -4.17 -15.11 -20.73
CA ALA A 112 -4.02 -16.25 -19.81
C ALA A 112 -2.95 -16.03 -18.72
N VAL A 113 -1.99 -15.14 -18.97
CA VAL A 113 -0.92 -14.77 -18.03
C VAL A 113 -0.82 -13.24 -17.96
N GLN A 114 -0.73 -12.70 -16.75
CA GLN A 114 -0.60 -11.27 -16.51
C GLN A 114 0.71 -10.70 -17.09
N THR A 115 0.63 -9.58 -17.82
CA THR A 115 1.80 -8.96 -18.50
C THR A 115 2.40 -7.76 -17.76
N PHE A 116 1.76 -7.32 -16.66
CA PHE A 116 2.11 -6.14 -15.85
C PHE A 116 2.24 -4.80 -16.61
N ARG A 117 1.86 -4.76 -17.89
CA ARG A 117 1.79 -3.52 -18.67
C ARG A 117 0.59 -2.71 -18.20
N GLY A 118 0.84 -1.45 -17.89
CA GLY A 118 -0.18 -0.51 -17.43
C GLY A 118 0.07 0.90 -17.92
N ASP A 119 -0.86 1.78 -17.61
CA ASP A 119 -0.81 3.20 -17.93
C ASP A 119 -1.41 3.98 -16.74
N THR A 120 -1.07 5.25 -16.60
CA THR A 120 -1.55 6.11 -15.53
C THR A 120 -2.39 7.25 -16.08
N ARG A 121 -3.53 7.51 -15.44
CA ARG A 121 -4.40 8.66 -15.75
C ARG A 121 -4.59 9.50 -14.51
N GLY A 122 -4.04 10.71 -14.55
CA GLY A 122 -4.19 11.70 -13.51
C GLY A 122 -5.42 12.58 -13.76
N PHE A 123 -6.10 12.97 -12.69
CA PHE A 123 -7.15 13.97 -12.70
C PHE A 123 -7.18 14.69 -11.36
N GLN A 124 -7.74 15.90 -11.35
CA GLN A 124 -7.79 16.74 -10.16
C GLN A 124 -9.23 17.00 -9.75
N TRP A 125 -9.50 16.88 -8.45
CA TRP A 125 -10.79 17.26 -7.88
C TRP A 125 -10.81 18.75 -7.55
N ARG A 126 -11.99 19.35 -7.70
CA ARG A 126 -12.23 20.69 -7.18
C ARG A 126 -12.13 20.66 -5.66
N LYS A 127 -11.56 21.71 -5.07
CA LYS A 127 -11.39 21.85 -3.61
C LYS A 127 -12.68 21.58 -2.81
N GLY A 128 -13.81 22.10 -3.29
CA GLY A 128 -15.11 21.91 -2.63
C GLY A 128 -15.56 20.44 -2.54
N LEU A 129 -15.18 19.59 -3.51
CA LEU A 129 -15.47 18.16 -3.45
C LEU A 129 -14.68 17.51 -2.30
N TRP A 130 -13.39 17.82 -2.20
CA TRP A 130 -12.54 17.30 -1.12
C TRP A 130 -13.01 17.78 0.26
N GLU A 131 -13.43 19.03 0.38
CA GLU A 131 -14.04 19.56 1.62
C GLU A 131 -15.34 18.84 1.97
N GLY A 132 -16.17 18.53 0.96
CA GLY A 132 -17.37 17.70 1.12
C GLY A 132 -17.05 16.30 1.66
N VAL A 133 -16.01 15.64 1.13
CA VAL A 133 -15.53 14.34 1.61
C VAL A 133 -15.10 14.41 3.07
N LYS A 134 -14.27 15.40 3.43
CA LYS A 134 -13.82 15.59 4.83
C LYS A 134 -15.00 15.85 5.77
N GLY A 135 -15.94 16.71 5.35
CA GLY A 135 -17.12 17.04 6.14
C GLY A 135 -18.04 15.83 6.33
N LEU A 136 -18.19 14.97 5.32
CA LEU A 136 -18.95 13.73 5.46
C LEU A 136 -18.24 12.74 6.39
N ALA A 137 -16.93 12.53 6.20
CA ALA A 137 -16.15 11.66 7.06
C ALA A 137 -16.31 12.04 8.55
N GLN A 138 -16.19 13.33 8.86
CA GLN A 138 -16.37 13.84 10.22
C GLN A 138 -17.78 13.57 10.77
N ARG A 139 -18.84 13.80 9.98
CA ARG A 139 -20.23 13.58 10.42
C ARG A 139 -20.54 12.11 10.69
N GLU A 140 -19.96 11.20 9.91
CA GLU A 140 -20.20 9.76 10.04
C GLU A 140 -19.19 9.05 10.95
N GLY A 141 -18.32 9.80 11.67
CA GLY A 141 -17.31 9.21 12.56
C GLY A 141 -16.29 8.32 11.83
N ALA A 142 -16.03 8.63 10.56
CA ALA A 142 -15.17 7.89 9.65
C ALA A 142 -13.97 8.75 9.21
N THR A 143 -13.02 8.14 8.49
CA THR A 143 -11.91 8.86 7.86
C THR A 143 -12.24 9.20 6.40
N PRO A 144 -11.58 10.19 5.78
CA PRO A 144 -11.70 10.43 4.35
C PRO A 144 -11.39 9.18 3.51
N PHE A 145 -10.45 8.35 3.96
CA PHE A 145 -10.15 7.06 3.33
C PHE A 145 -11.38 6.15 3.27
N MET A 146 -12.09 5.97 4.39
CA MET A 146 -13.28 5.10 4.46
C MET A 146 -14.42 5.60 3.57
N VAL A 147 -14.61 6.93 3.50
CA VAL A 147 -15.62 7.53 2.60
C VAL A 147 -15.27 7.28 1.14
N LEU A 148 -14.01 7.47 0.76
CA LEU A 148 -13.56 7.26 -0.61
C LEU A 148 -13.54 5.77 -0.99
N LEU A 149 -13.20 4.89 -0.05
CA LEU A 149 -13.27 3.44 -0.24
C LEU A 149 -14.71 3.00 -0.53
N ALA A 150 -15.69 3.46 0.27
CA ALA A 150 -17.10 3.18 0.04
C ALA A 150 -17.58 3.71 -1.33
N ALA A 151 -17.15 4.91 -1.72
CA ALA A 151 -17.44 5.46 -3.04
C ALA A 151 -16.81 4.61 -4.16
N TRP A 152 -15.56 4.18 -3.98
CA TRP A 152 -14.86 3.34 -4.94
C TRP A 152 -15.56 1.98 -5.11
N GLN A 153 -15.88 1.30 -4.00
CA GLN A 153 -16.63 0.04 -4.00
C GLN A 153 -18.01 0.18 -4.66
N THR A 154 -18.67 1.32 -4.48
CA THR A 154 -19.95 1.63 -5.17
C THR A 154 -19.75 1.70 -6.69
N VAL A 155 -18.72 2.40 -7.16
CA VAL A 155 -18.40 2.46 -8.60
C VAL A 155 -18.10 1.07 -9.15
N LEU A 156 -17.26 0.30 -8.47
CA LEU A 156 -16.91 -1.06 -8.88
C LEU A 156 -18.14 -1.96 -8.98
N SER A 157 -19.02 -1.92 -7.97
CA SER A 157 -20.27 -2.68 -7.96
C SER A 157 -21.16 -2.30 -9.15
N LYS A 158 -21.36 -1.00 -9.40
CA LYS A 158 -22.21 -0.54 -10.51
C LYS A 158 -21.66 -0.92 -11.90
N TYR A 159 -20.34 -0.92 -12.07
CA TYR A 159 -19.73 -1.28 -13.36
C TYR A 159 -19.63 -2.79 -13.58
N SER A 160 -19.40 -3.57 -12.52
CA SER A 160 -19.30 -5.04 -12.60
C SER A 160 -20.66 -5.74 -12.54
N GLY A 161 -21.69 -5.08 -12.00
CA GLY A 161 -22.95 -5.71 -11.64
C GLY A 161 -22.84 -6.65 -10.44
N GLN A 162 -21.73 -6.61 -9.69
CA GLN A 162 -21.52 -7.43 -8.49
C GLN A 162 -21.94 -6.67 -7.23
N ASP A 163 -22.70 -7.33 -6.37
CA ASP A 163 -23.09 -6.80 -5.06
C ASP A 163 -22.09 -7.19 -3.95
N ASP A 164 -20.98 -7.83 -4.30
CA ASP A 164 -19.90 -8.19 -3.37
C ASP A 164 -18.57 -7.87 -4.06
N VAL A 165 -17.75 -7.02 -3.44
CA VAL A 165 -16.50 -6.54 -4.02
C VAL A 165 -15.37 -6.54 -3.00
N CYS A 166 -14.19 -7.00 -3.42
CA CYS A 166 -12.97 -6.96 -2.62
C CYS A 166 -11.99 -5.94 -3.21
N VAL A 167 -11.50 -5.03 -2.37
CA VAL A 167 -10.54 -3.99 -2.75
C VAL A 167 -9.28 -4.17 -1.90
N GLY A 168 -8.12 -4.26 -2.54
CA GLY A 168 -6.84 -4.24 -1.83
C GLY A 168 -6.52 -2.84 -1.31
N SER A 169 -5.85 -2.73 -0.18
CA SER A 169 -5.29 -1.47 0.29
C SER A 169 -3.94 -1.67 0.94
N ALA A 170 -2.96 -0.86 0.53
CA ALA A 170 -1.63 -0.88 1.09
C ALA A 170 -1.57 -0.08 2.41
N ILE A 171 -0.92 -0.64 3.42
CA ILE A 171 -0.63 0.00 4.69
C ILE A 171 0.88 0.09 4.91
N ALA A 172 1.34 1.09 5.66
CA ALA A 172 2.76 1.23 5.98
C ALA A 172 3.27 0.11 6.89
N ASN A 173 2.40 -0.45 7.75
CA ASN A 173 2.72 -1.51 8.72
C ASN A 173 3.92 -1.20 9.63
N ARG A 174 4.10 0.08 9.97
CA ARG A 174 5.13 0.58 10.90
C ARG A 174 4.48 0.92 12.22
N THR A 175 4.08 -0.10 12.96
CA THR A 175 3.33 0.02 14.24
C THR A 175 4.24 0.26 15.44
N ARG A 176 5.57 0.23 15.23
CA ARG A 176 6.61 0.38 16.26
C ARG A 176 7.53 1.55 15.94
N ALA A 177 7.87 2.35 16.94
CA ALA A 177 8.68 3.55 16.79
C ALA A 177 10.08 3.24 16.20
N GLU A 178 10.66 2.11 16.59
CA GLU A 178 11.97 1.64 16.12
C GLU A 178 11.99 1.39 14.61
N THR A 179 10.81 1.17 13.99
CA THR A 179 10.69 0.95 12.55
C THR A 179 10.53 2.24 11.75
N GLU A 180 10.24 3.38 12.37
CA GLU A 180 9.94 4.63 11.65
C GLU A 180 11.12 5.17 10.84
N GLY A 181 12.35 4.96 11.35
CA GLY A 181 13.60 5.40 10.71
C GLY A 181 14.26 4.36 9.79
N LEU A 182 13.65 3.18 9.61
CA LEU A 182 14.28 2.08 8.88
C LEU A 182 13.95 2.09 7.38
N ILE A 183 14.97 1.91 6.56
CA ILE A 183 14.79 1.47 5.17
C ILE A 183 14.54 -0.03 5.18
N GLY A 184 13.42 -0.47 4.58
CA GLY A 184 13.03 -1.87 4.51
C GLY A 184 11.65 -2.04 3.86
N PHE A 185 11.25 -3.29 3.63
CA PHE A 185 9.93 -3.59 3.07
C PHE A 185 8.93 -3.88 4.21
N PHE A 186 8.25 -2.84 4.68
CA PHE A 186 7.24 -3.01 5.74
C PHE A 186 5.83 -3.09 5.19
N VAL A 187 5.57 -2.48 4.03
CA VAL A 187 4.24 -2.41 3.43
C VAL A 187 3.56 -3.78 3.40
N ASN A 188 2.36 -3.83 3.98
CA ASN A 188 1.47 -4.98 3.88
C ASN A 188 0.21 -4.59 3.10
N THR A 189 -0.50 -5.58 2.57
CA THR A 189 -1.74 -5.39 1.82
C THR A 189 -2.93 -6.01 2.56
N LEU A 190 -3.99 -5.23 2.76
CA LEU A 190 -5.23 -5.65 3.38
C LEU A 190 -6.34 -5.81 2.34
N VAL A 191 -7.22 -6.78 2.53
CA VAL A 191 -8.38 -7.01 1.65
C VAL A 191 -9.63 -6.43 2.30
N LEU A 192 -10.17 -5.37 1.72
CA LEU A 192 -11.33 -4.64 2.23
C LEU A 192 -12.56 -4.99 1.40
N ARG A 193 -13.38 -5.89 1.94
CA ARG A 193 -14.61 -6.38 1.31
C ARG A 193 -15.81 -5.50 1.64
N ALA A 194 -16.66 -5.24 0.65
CA ALA A 194 -17.95 -4.62 0.84
C ALA A 194 -19.06 -5.48 0.24
N LYS A 195 -20.20 -5.51 0.94
CA LYS A 195 -21.44 -6.15 0.51
C LYS A 195 -22.50 -5.08 0.29
N LEU A 196 -23.00 -5.03 -0.93
CA LEU A 196 -23.96 -4.07 -1.46
C LEU A 196 -25.32 -4.72 -1.75
N ASP A 197 -25.54 -5.96 -1.33
CA ASP A 197 -26.83 -6.63 -1.43
C ASP A 197 -27.90 -5.89 -0.62
N GLY A 198 -29.14 -5.94 -1.09
CA GLY A 198 -30.24 -5.17 -0.48
C GLY A 198 -30.18 -3.65 -0.72
N ASN A 199 -29.29 -3.18 -1.60
CA ASN A 199 -29.18 -1.78 -2.02
C ASN A 199 -29.03 -0.79 -0.84
N PRO A 200 -27.93 -0.90 -0.06
CA PRO A 200 -27.70 -0.04 1.09
C PRO A 200 -27.54 1.43 0.68
N THR A 201 -27.94 2.32 1.57
CA THR A 201 -27.64 3.75 1.45
C THR A 201 -26.13 3.98 1.51
N PHE A 202 -25.67 5.09 0.94
CA PHE A 202 -24.25 5.43 0.98
C PHE A 202 -23.70 5.55 2.40
N ARG A 203 -24.49 6.05 3.37
CA ARG A 203 -24.06 6.13 4.78
C ARG A 203 -23.86 4.75 5.40
N GLN A 204 -24.72 3.78 5.07
CA GLN A 204 -24.55 2.39 5.50
C GLN A 204 -23.27 1.80 4.91
N LEU A 205 -22.93 2.11 3.66
CA LEU A 205 -21.65 1.69 3.06
C LEU A 205 -20.44 2.35 3.73
N VAL A 206 -20.52 3.63 4.11
CA VAL A 206 -19.45 4.29 4.89
C VAL A 206 -19.27 3.62 6.25
N ALA A 207 -20.36 3.28 6.93
CA ALA A 207 -20.30 2.54 8.19
C ALA A 207 -19.69 1.14 8.02
N GLN A 208 -20.08 0.40 6.97
CA GLN A 208 -19.47 -0.89 6.64
C GLN A 208 -17.97 -0.76 6.33
N ALA A 209 -17.58 0.23 5.53
CA ALA A 209 -16.18 0.51 5.21
C ALA A 209 -15.38 0.83 6.48
N ARG A 210 -15.95 1.57 7.42
CA ARG A 210 -15.34 1.85 8.74
C ARG A 210 -15.10 0.56 9.53
N GLU A 211 -16.13 -0.27 9.72
CA GLU A 211 -16.02 -1.53 10.47
C GLU A 211 -14.99 -2.48 9.85
N VAL A 212 -15.05 -2.68 8.52
CA VAL A 212 -14.12 -3.55 7.79
C VAL A 212 -12.69 -3.01 7.87
N THR A 213 -12.49 -1.71 7.70
CA THR A 213 -11.16 -1.10 7.78
C THR A 213 -10.56 -1.21 9.18
N LEU A 214 -11.33 -0.95 10.24
CA LEU A 214 -10.86 -1.06 11.61
C LEU A 214 -10.54 -2.50 11.99
N GLY A 215 -11.40 -3.44 11.61
CA GLY A 215 -11.13 -4.86 11.79
C GLY A 215 -9.87 -5.31 11.05
N ALA A 216 -9.69 -4.86 9.80
CA ALA A 216 -8.50 -5.17 9.02
C ALA A 216 -7.22 -4.61 9.65
N TYR A 217 -7.27 -3.39 10.21
CA TYR A 217 -6.14 -2.80 10.94
C TYR A 217 -5.81 -3.54 12.24
N ALA A 218 -6.81 -4.03 12.97
CA ALA A 218 -6.58 -4.86 14.15
C ALA A 218 -5.92 -6.21 13.81
N HIS A 219 -6.02 -6.66 12.56
CA HIS A 219 -5.46 -7.92 12.08
C HIS A 219 -4.43 -7.76 10.95
N GLN A 220 -3.74 -6.61 10.94
CA GLN A 220 -2.86 -6.20 9.84
C GLN A 220 -1.49 -6.89 9.82
N GLU A 221 -1.19 -7.67 10.86
CA GLU A 221 0.14 -8.24 11.06
C GLU A 221 0.40 -9.49 10.20
N VAL A 222 -0.66 -10.13 9.68
CA VAL A 222 -0.54 -11.26 8.75
C VAL A 222 -0.11 -10.75 7.38
N PRO A 223 1.07 -11.15 6.87
CA PRO A 223 1.47 -10.79 5.51
C PRO A 223 0.46 -11.26 4.49
N PHE A 224 0.16 -10.45 3.48
CA PHE A 224 -0.78 -10.80 2.43
C PHE A 224 -0.45 -12.13 1.74
N GLU A 225 0.83 -12.39 1.47
CA GLU A 225 1.29 -13.64 0.87
C GLU A 225 0.95 -14.84 1.77
N ARG A 226 1.14 -14.69 3.09
CA ARG A 226 0.76 -15.73 4.05
C ARG A 226 -0.74 -15.93 4.09
N LEU A 227 -1.52 -14.85 4.02
CA LEU A 227 -2.98 -14.93 3.95
C LEU A 227 -3.44 -15.73 2.71
N VAL A 228 -2.81 -15.50 1.55
CA VAL A 228 -3.10 -16.26 0.32
C VAL A 228 -2.71 -17.74 0.46
N GLU A 229 -1.56 -18.04 1.07
CA GLU A 229 -1.13 -19.41 1.36
C GLU A 229 -2.15 -20.17 2.24
N GLU A 230 -2.70 -19.50 3.25
CA GLU A 230 -3.62 -20.10 4.23
C GLU A 230 -5.05 -20.22 3.70
N LEU A 231 -5.54 -19.22 2.96
CA LEU A 231 -6.89 -19.24 2.38
C LEU A 231 -6.98 -20.10 1.11
N GLN A 232 -5.85 -20.40 0.47
CA GLN A 232 -5.77 -21.21 -0.74
C GLN A 232 -6.85 -20.89 -1.78
N PRO A 233 -7.00 -19.61 -2.21
CA PRO A 233 -7.94 -19.29 -3.27
C PRO A 233 -7.55 -20.02 -4.55
N GLU A 234 -8.51 -20.28 -5.43
CA GLU A 234 -8.24 -20.91 -6.71
C GLU A 234 -7.20 -20.09 -7.50
N ARG A 235 -6.16 -20.78 -7.97
CA ARG A 235 -5.07 -20.12 -8.70
C ARG A 235 -5.52 -19.75 -10.11
N ASP A 236 -5.40 -18.47 -10.43
CA ASP A 236 -5.61 -17.91 -11.76
C ASP A 236 -4.39 -17.09 -12.15
N MET A 237 -3.63 -17.55 -13.15
CA MET A 237 -2.41 -16.86 -13.61
C MET A 237 -2.70 -15.53 -14.33
N SER A 238 -3.97 -15.25 -14.64
CA SER A 238 -4.42 -14.02 -15.27
C SER A 238 -4.84 -12.92 -14.29
N ARG A 239 -4.90 -13.23 -12.97
CA ARG A 239 -5.41 -12.33 -11.94
C ARG A 239 -4.60 -12.43 -10.64
N GLY A 240 -4.56 -11.34 -9.88
CA GLY A 240 -4.12 -11.38 -8.50
C GLY A 240 -5.13 -12.17 -7.63
N PRO A 241 -4.66 -12.87 -6.58
CA PRO A 241 -5.54 -13.56 -5.64
C PRO A 241 -6.33 -12.55 -4.79
N LEU A 242 -7.55 -12.92 -4.37
CA LEU A 242 -8.44 -12.18 -3.45
C LEU A 242 -9.00 -10.83 -3.96
N PHE A 243 -8.25 -10.05 -4.74
CA PHE A 243 -8.71 -8.80 -5.34
C PHE A 243 -7.93 -8.45 -6.61
N GLN A 244 -8.48 -7.58 -7.45
CA GLN A 244 -7.85 -7.13 -8.71
C GLN A 244 -7.72 -5.61 -8.82
N VAL A 245 -8.27 -4.88 -7.85
CA VAL A 245 -8.22 -3.42 -7.77
C VAL A 245 -7.74 -3.00 -6.39
N MET A 246 -6.89 -1.99 -6.35
CA MET A 246 -6.33 -1.44 -5.13
C MET A 246 -6.79 0.01 -4.96
N PHE A 247 -7.07 0.40 -3.72
CA PHE A 247 -7.33 1.78 -3.35
C PHE A 247 -6.35 2.23 -2.27
N VAL A 248 -5.62 3.31 -2.54
CA VAL A 248 -4.63 3.89 -1.62
C VAL A 248 -4.88 5.39 -1.53
N LEU A 249 -5.06 5.90 -0.30
CA LEU A 249 -5.06 7.33 -0.03
C LEU A 249 -3.70 7.73 0.52
N GLN A 250 -2.84 8.28 -0.34
CA GLN A 250 -1.52 8.75 0.05
C GLN A 250 -1.63 10.12 0.73
N ASN A 251 -1.39 10.14 2.04
CA ASN A 251 -1.32 11.37 2.84
C ASN A 251 0.08 11.62 3.41
N ALA A 252 1.09 10.82 2.99
CA ALA A 252 2.47 11.04 3.39
C ALA A 252 2.96 12.38 2.80
N PRO A 253 3.59 13.25 3.59
CA PRO A 253 4.09 14.52 3.09
C PRO A 253 5.19 14.26 2.05
N GLY A 254 4.89 14.47 0.78
CA GLY A 254 5.90 14.63 -0.26
C GLY A 254 6.62 15.94 -0.01
N GLY A 255 7.73 15.90 0.73
CA GLY A 255 8.56 17.07 0.94
C GLY A 255 9.12 17.56 -0.39
N ALA A 256 8.99 18.87 -0.67
CA ALA A 256 9.78 19.49 -1.71
C ALA A 256 11.25 19.39 -1.29
N VAL A 257 12.04 18.61 -2.02
CA VAL A 257 13.47 18.51 -1.79
C VAL A 257 14.12 19.78 -2.32
N LYS A 258 14.72 20.58 -1.43
CA LYS A 258 15.63 21.65 -1.82
C LYS A 258 17.02 21.22 -1.44
N LEU A 259 17.91 21.17 -2.43
CA LEU A 259 19.35 21.12 -2.21
C LEU A 259 19.88 22.57 -2.19
N PRO A 260 20.94 22.86 -1.43
CA PRO A 260 21.58 24.16 -1.41
C PRO A 260 22.20 24.54 -2.77
#